data_AF-A0A257YMW0-F1
#
_entry.id   AF-A0A257YMW0-F1
#
_cell.length_a   1.000
_cell.length_b   1.000
_cell.length_c   1.000
_cell.angle_alpha   90.00
_cell.angle_beta   90.00
_cell.angle_gamma   90.00
#
_symmetry.space_group_name_H-M   'P 1'
#
loop_
_entity.id
_entity.type
_entity.pdbx_description
1 polymer ?
#
loop_
_entity_poly.entity_id
_entity_poly.type
_entity_poly.pdbx_seq_one_letter_code
_entity_poly.pdbx_strand_id
1 'polypeptide(L)'
;MTNPERRKFQKERGFDPDLDVSNPGCLIYDGTHYCAATESRVVSRGSTIIILFSIGGKGLAIHLTPEGARQMGEDLVRIAETVGATHAAAANAQLAATLAKKG
;
A
#
# COMPACT_ATOMS: atom_id res chain seq x y z
N MET A 1 -11.24 7.40 18.00
CA MET A 1 -12.60 7.54 17.43
C MET A 1 -12.68 6.67 16.18
N THR A 2 -13.57 5.69 16.10
CA THR A 2 -13.66 4.78 14.94
C THR A 2 -14.33 5.48 13.75
N ASN A 3 -13.69 5.47 12.58
CA ASN A 3 -14.19 6.05 11.33
C ASN A 3 -15.63 5.57 11.01
N PRO A 4 -16.62 6.46 10.77
CA PRO A 4 -18.00 6.08 10.46
C PRO A 4 -18.14 5.17 9.22
N GLU A 5 -17.25 5.28 8.24
CA GLU A 5 -17.19 4.38 7.08
C GLU A 5 -16.89 2.93 7.50
N ARG A 6 -16.06 2.73 8.54
CA ARG A 6 -15.74 1.40 9.10
C ARG A 6 -16.97 0.70 9.67
N ARG A 7 -17.87 1.45 10.32
CA ARG A 7 -19.10 0.89 10.93
C ARG A 7 -20.11 0.46 9.87
N LYS A 8 -20.21 1.21 8.77
CA LYS A 8 -21.09 0.88 7.66
C LYS A 8 -20.63 -0.40 6.94
N PHE A 9 -19.33 -0.51 6.65
CA PHE A 9 -18.76 -1.67 5.96
C PHE A 9 -18.92 -2.99 6.75
N GLN A 10 -18.69 -2.98 8.07
CA GLN A 10 -18.88 -4.16 8.93
C GLN A 10 -20.34 -4.62 9.01
N LYS A 11 -21.29 -3.69 8.92
CA LYS A 11 -22.72 -3.99 9.04
C LYS A 11 -23.30 -4.62 7.76
N GLU A 12 -22.79 -4.22 6.59
CA GLU A 12 -23.35 -4.62 5.29
C GLU A 12 -22.84 -5.97 4.77
N ARG A 13 -21.63 -6.42 5.14
CA ARG A 13 -21.02 -7.63 4.57
C ARG A 13 -20.93 -8.85 5.50
N GLY A 14 -21.38 -8.74 6.75
CA GLY A 14 -21.15 -9.76 7.76
C GLY A 14 -19.69 -9.77 8.23
N PHE A 15 -19.42 -10.48 9.33
CA PHE A 15 -18.08 -10.60 9.89
C PHE A 15 -17.25 -11.55 9.01
N ASP A 16 -16.53 -10.99 8.04
CA ASP A 16 -15.46 -11.71 7.36
C ASP A 16 -14.22 -11.69 8.26
N PRO A 17 -13.75 -12.84 8.78
CA PRO A 17 -12.58 -12.91 9.65
C PRO A 17 -11.28 -12.47 8.96
N ASP A 18 -11.25 -12.35 7.63
CA ASP A 18 -10.14 -11.76 6.87
C ASP A 18 -10.25 -10.24 6.74
N LEU A 19 -11.41 -9.66 7.05
CA LEU A 19 -11.66 -8.22 7.12
C LEU A 19 -11.61 -7.72 8.57
N ASP A 20 -10.56 -8.08 9.32
CA ASP A 20 -10.31 -7.48 10.63
C ASP A 20 -9.77 -6.04 10.47
N VAL A 21 -10.67 -5.15 10.04
CA VAL A 21 -10.49 -3.70 9.93
C VAL A 21 -10.21 -3.03 11.28
N SER A 22 -10.16 -3.77 12.38
CA SER A 22 -9.76 -3.24 13.69
C SER A 22 -8.25 -3.07 13.81
N ASN A 23 -7.46 -3.75 12.97
CA ASN A 23 -6.00 -3.67 13.05
C ASN A 23 -5.50 -2.26 12.61
N PRO A 24 -4.74 -1.53 13.45
CA PRO A 24 -4.08 -0.30 13.05
C PRO A 24 -3.09 -0.58 11.92
N GLY A 25 -3.48 -0.28 10.68
CA GLY A 25 -2.72 -0.60 9.47
C GLY A 25 -3.58 -1.00 8.28
N CYS A 26 -4.88 -1.25 8.49
CA CYS A 26 -5.82 -1.52 7.40
C CYS A 26 -6.24 -0.24 6.65
N LEU A 27 -6.02 -0.22 5.32
CA LEU A 27 -6.51 0.77 4.37
C LEU A 27 -7.70 0.16 3.59
N ILE A 28 -8.75 0.95 3.35
CA ILE A 28 -9.82 0.58 2.41
C ILE A 28 -9.76 1.59 1.26
N TYR A 29 -9.59 1.10 0.04
CA TYR A 29 -9.56 1.92 -1.17
C TYR A 29 -10.41 1.24 -2.24
N ASP A 30 -11.37 1.99 -2.81
CA ASP A 30 -12.33 1.52 -3.82
C ASP A 30 -13.04 0.21 -3.41
N GLY A 31 -13.53 0.14 -2.16
CA GLY A 31 -14.21 -1.04 -1.63
C GLY A 31 -13.32 -2.27 -1.41
N THR A 32 -12.02 -2.17 -1.71
CA THR A 32 -11.02 -3.22 -1.49
C THR A 32 -10.27 -2.98 -0.18
N HIS A 33 -10.09 -4.04 0.60
CA HIS A 33 -9.36 -4.01 1.86
C HIS A 33 -7.88 -4.33 1.65
N TYR A 34 -7.01 -3.51 2.25
CA TYR A 34 -5.57 -3.64 2.22
C TYR A 34 -5.03 -3.69 3.64
N CYS A 35 -4.36 -4.77 4.01
CA CYS A 35 -3.66 -4.89 5.28
C CYS A 35 -2.20 -4.47 5.10
N ALA A 36 -1.70 -3.56 5.95
CA ALA A 36 -0.27 -3.35 6.09
C ALA A 36 0.37 -4.60 6.70
N ALA A 37 1.21 -5.29 5.92
CA ALA A 37 2.00 -6.39 6.44
C ALA A 37 2.98 -5.89 7.50
N THR A 38 3.07 -6.60 8.63
CA THR A 38 4.06 -6.31 9.68
C THR A 38 5.42 -6.89 9.36
N GLU A 39 5.44 -7.93 8.52
CA GLU A 39 6.67 -8.61 8.10
C GLU A 39 6.63 -8.87 6.59
N SER A 40 7.79 -8.74 5.94
CA SER A 40 7.98 -9.17 4.57
C SER A 40 9.26 -9.98 4.42
N ARG A 41 9.24 -10.95 3.50
CA ARG A 41 10.40 -11.78 3.13
C ARG A 41 10.41 -11.98 1.62
N VAL A 42 11.61 -12.03 1.05
CA VAL A 42 11.80 -12.45 -0.34
C VAL A 42 12.66 -13.71 -0.32
N VAL A 43 12.14 -14.78 -0.92
CA VAL A 43 12.85 -16.06 -1.02
C VAL A 43 12.84 -16.55 -2.46
N SER A 44 13.76 -17.44 -2.80
CA SER A 44 13.78 -18.13 -4.09
C SER A 44 13.62 -19.63 -3.89
N ARG A 45 12.87 -20.27 -4.80
CA ARG A 45 12.73 -21.73 -4.86
C ARG A 45 12.75 -22.16 -6.33
N GLY A 46 13.88 -22.72 -6.76
CA GLY A 46 14.10 -23.03 -8.17
C GLY A 46 14.06 -21.76 -9.01
N SER A 47 13.27 -21.78 -10.09
CA SER A 47 13.06 -20.61 -10.97
C SER A 47 11.95 -19.67 -10.50
N THR A 48 11.49 -19.79 -9.27
CA THR A 48 10.40 -18.95 -8.72
C THR A 48 10.92 -18.06 -7.61
N ILE A 49 10.61 -16.77 -7.69
CA ILE A 49 10.80 -15.80 -6.61
C ILE A 49 9.47 -15.68 -5.87
N ILE A 50 9.52 -15.73 -4.54
CA ILE A 50 8.33 -15.65 -3.70
C ILE A 50 8.49 -14.46 -2.76
N ILE A 51 7.58 -13.50 -2.86
CA ILE A 51 7.46 -12.37 -1.93
C ILE A 51 6.37 -12.73 -0.94
N LEU A 52 6.75 -12.83 0.33
CA LEU A 52 5.86 -13.17 1.44
C LEU A 52 5.59 -11.91 2.25
N PHE A 53 4.32 -11.69 2.58
CA PHE A 53 3.84 -10.66 3.47
C PHE A 53 3.06 -11.32 4.60
N SER A 54 3.29 -10.95 5.86
CA SER A 54 2.54 -11.49 6.99
C SER A 54 1.98 -10.40 7.90
N ILE A 55 0.81 -10.69 8.47
CA ILE A 55 0.15 -9.91 9.51
C ILE A 55 -0.54 -10.87 10.49
N GLY A 56 -0.13 -10.86 11.75
CA GLY A 56 -0.78 -11.64 12.82
C GLY A 56 -0.93 -13.14 12.53
N GLY A 57 0.07 -13.76 11.90
CA GLY A 57 0.04 -15.18 11.52
C GLY A 57 -0.73 -15.51 10.25
N LYS A 58 -1.40 -14.53 9.63
CA LYS A 58 -1.91 -14.62 8.25
C LYS A 58 -0.84 -14.13 7.28
N GLY A 59 -0.89 -14.57 6.02
CA GLY A 59 0.07 -14.10 5.04
C GLY A 59 -0.40 -14.20 3.60
N LEU A 60 0.21 -13.37 2.76
CA LEU A 60 0.06 -13.34 1.31
C LEU A 60 1.39 -13.75 0.68
N ALA A 61 1.34 -14.64 -0.31
CA ALA A 61 2.50 -15.03 -1.10
C ALA A 61 2.29 -14.61 -2.56
N ILE A 62 3.24 -13.85 -3.10
CA ILE A 62 3.28 -13.47 -4.52
C ILE A 62 4.39 -14.29 -5.18
N HIS A 63 4.00 -15.12 -6.15
CA HIS A 63 4.93 -15.96 -6.90
C HIS A 63 5.23 -15.32 -8.25
N LEU A 64 6.51 -15.16 -8.55
CA LEU A 64 6.99 -14.49 -9.75
C LEU A 64 8.05 -15.33 -10.44
N THR A 65 8.08 -15.27 -11.77
CA THR A 65 9.27 -15.65 -12.54
C THR A 65 10.37 -14.58 -12.33
N PRO A 66 11.64 -14.86 -12.68
CA PRO A 66 12.69 -13.84 -12.63
C PRO A 66 12.37 -12.62 -13.50
N GLU A 67 11.78 -12.84 -14.67
CA GLU A 67 11.35 -11.79 -15.59
C GLU A 67 10.22 -10.95 -14.99
N GLY A 68 9.22 -11.60 -14.41
CA GLY A 68 8.11 -10.91 -13.73
C GLY A 68 8.58 -10.09 -12.52
N ALA A 69 9.56 -10.60 -11.76
CA ALA A 69 10.15 -9.87 -10.65
C ALA A 69 10.95 -8.63 -11.10
N ARG A 70 11.68 -8.72 -12.21
CA ARG A 70 12.35 -7.55 -12.81
C ARG A 70 11.35 -6.50 -13.25
N GLN A 71 10.31 -6.91 -13.98
CA GLN A 71 9.26 -6.00 -14.44
C GLN A 71 8.56 -5.30 -13.26
N MET A 72 8.20 -6.05 -12.21
CA MET A 72 7.61 -5.50 -10.99
C MET A 72 8.54 -4.47 -10.33
N GLY A 73 9.84 -4.75 -10.28
CA GLY A 73 10.85 -3.81 -9.76
C GLY A 73 10.90 -2.51 -10.56
N GLU A 74 10.92 -2.59 -11.89
CA GLU A 74 10.91 -1.42 -12.78
C GLU A 74 9.64 -0.57 -12.60
N ASP A 75 8.48 -1.21 -12.48
CA ASP A 75 7.21 -0.53 -12.27
C ASP A 75 7.18 0.20 -10.91
N LEU A 76 7.69 -0.42 -9.86
CA LEU A 76 7.80 0.20 -8.53
C LEU A 76 8.71 1.42 -8.54
N VAL A 77 9.86 1.35 -9.23
CA VAL A 77 10.76 2.51 -9.40
C VAL A 77 10.04 3.65 -10.10
N ARG A 78 9.37 3.38 -11.22
CA ARG A 78 8.62 4.38 -11.99
C ARG A 78 7.52 5.06 -11.17
N ILE A 79 6.80 4.29 -10.36
CA ILE A 79 5.78 4.82 -9.45
C ILE A 79 6.42 5.71 -8.38
N ALA A 80 7.52 5.27 -7.77
CA ALA A 80 8.23 6.04 -6.74
C ALA A 80 8.72 7.39 -7.28
N GLU A 81 9.30 7.41 -8.49
CA GLU A 81 9.73 8.63 -9.18
C GLU A 81 8.54 9.58 -9.45
N THR A 82 7.41 9.03 -9.90
CA THR A 82 6.19 9.82 -10.17
C THR A 82 5.64 10.46 -8.90
N VAL A 83 5.59 9.72 -7.79
CA VAL A 83 5.17 10.23 -6.48
C VAL A 83 6.14 11.32 -5.99
N GLY A 84 7.45 11.09 -6.11
CA GLY A 84 8.48 12.07 -5.77
C GLY A 84 8.35 13.38 -6.55
N ALA A 85 8.16 13.30 -7.86
CA ALA A 85 7.93 14.46 -8.72
C ALA A 85 6.66 15.23 -8.33
N THR A 86 5.59 14.51 -7.99
CA THR A 86 4.31 15.10 -7.56
C THR A 86 4.47 15.88 -6.24
N HIS A 87 5.17 15.30 -5.26
CA HIS A 87 5.45 15.98 -3.99
C HIS A 87 6.37 17.20 -4.18
N ALA A 88 7.40 17.10 -5.02
CA ALA A 88 8.28 18.23 -5.33
C ALA A 88 7.51 19.38 -5.99
N ALA A 89 6.62 19.08 -6.94
CA ALA A 89 5.77 20.08 -7.59
C ALA A 89 4.84 20.77 -6.58
N ALA A 90 4.20 20.00 -5.69
CA ALA A 90 3.34 20.55 -4.64
C ALA A 90 4.12 21.45 -3.66
N ALA A 91 5.30 21.02 -3.24
CA ALA A 91 6.16 21.80 -2.33
C ALA A 91 6.63 23.12 -2.98
N ASN A 92 7.03 23.08 -4.26
CA ASN A 92 7.44 24.27 -5.00
C ASN A 92 6.27 25.25 -5.19
N ALA A 93 5.06 24.74 -5.47
CA ALA A 93 3.86 25.58 -5.57
C ALA A 93 3.54 26.27 -4.24
N GLN A 94 3.66 25.56 -3.11
CA GLN A 94 3.49 26.14 -1.77
C GLN A 94 4.55 27.21 -1.48
N LEU A 95 5.82 26.94 -1.78
CA LEU A 95 6.91 27.90 -1.59
C LEU A 95 6.68 29.17 -2.42
N ALA A 96 6.34 29.03 -3.71
CA ALA A 96 6.05 30.16 -4.59
C ALA A 96 4.88 31.01 -4.05
N ALA A 97 3.81 30.36 -3.58
CA ALA A 97 2.66 31.04 -2.98
C ALA A 97 3.03 31.76 -1.67
N THR A 98 3.92 31.21 -0.85
CA THR A 98 4.42 31.88 0.36
C THR A 98 5.30 33.09 0.03
N LEU A 99 6.18 32.98 -0.97
CA LEU A 99 7.04 34.08 -1.40
C LEU A 99 6.23 35.23 -1.99
N ALA A 100 5.22 34.93 -2.82
CA ALA A 100 4.33 35.92 -3.42
C ALA A 100 3.48 36.70 -2.40
N LYS A 101 3.27 36.16 -1.18
CA LYS A 101 2.56 36.86 -0.09
C LYS A 101 3.46 37.78 0.75
N LYS A 102 4.78 37.66 0.60
CA LYS A 102 5.77 38.42 1.38
C LYS A 102 6.35 39.62 0.63
N GLY A 103 6.26 39.63 -0.71
CA GLY A 103 6.59 40.78 -1.56
C GLY A 103 5.35 41.61 -1.82
#